data_AF-A0A9P0ARI1-F1
#
_entry.id   AF-A0A9P0ARI1-F1
#
_cell.length_a   1.000
_cell.length_b   1.000
_cell.length_c   1.000
_cell.angle_alpha   90.00
_cell.angle_beta   90.00
_cell.angle_gamma   90.00
#
_symmetry.space_group_name_H-M   'P 1'
#
loop_
_entity.id
_entity.type
_entity.pdbx_description
1 polymer ?
#
loop_
_entity_poly.entity_id
_entity_poly.type
_entity_poly.pdbx_seq_one_letter_code
_entity_poly.pdbx_strand_id
1 'polypeptide(L)'
;MDQKVKLWDRDSSQSMNLRQPNKPSESKKNTVKVEDSVIVNSKLSVDAAEFYPNSHPAPSNNVSSIQSRLNKHKKQPESAIDHIGVESAAHQHQNNDEDSPDMLRLKHIVKTLTNDPGQFDHLFDIFMETLMPYLQDAIFLTDCARLLVNQAINYPNFRYTGARLSYHIEGTSPEFRAALHLLCKKELDSNANKQNILLFVAELYIQLHHLNIYGILLIEAFKMLVSKGGNDNIKCVCQALKLTGFSLDKYDKKAIDEIFGQLQHVKSTVDGSALMLLNSVFNLRNANWGHSNQSESSNSPVEEEAYYVEPQNAHFYNLDGQEFTSEESEFLAAHLNCNDEYLTDTSDPDELFNPEPEMDEEIQAAFKEFVRLSK
;
A
#
# COMPACT_ATOMS: atom_id res chain seq x y z
N MET A 1 54.74 15.24 28.46
CA MET A 1 54.74 14.30 29.60
C MET A 1 53.38 13.66 29.66
N ASP A 2 53.36 12.42 29.21
CA ASP A 2 52.21 11.58 28.93
C ASP A 2 51.36 11.27 30.17
N GLN A 3 50.05 11.40 30.06
CA GLN A 3 49.10 10.72 30.94
C GLN A 3 48.27 9.74 30.11
N LYS A 4 48.82 8.52 29.99
CA LYS A 4 48.06 7.31 29.65
C LYS A 4 47.16 6.95 30.83
N VAL A 5 45.84 7.06 30.65
CA VAL A 5 44.87 6.49 31.57
C VAL A 5 44.80 4.98 31.35
N LYS A 6 45.00 4.23 32.43
CA LYS A 6 45.12 2.77 32.47
C LYS A 6 43.78 2.08 32.17
N LEU A 7 43.90 1.06 31.31
CA LEU A 7 42.91 0.03 31.05
C LEU A 7 42.47 -0.67 32.34
N TRP A 8 41.19 -1.02 32.38
CA TRP A 8 40.59 -1.93 33.34
C TRP A 8 41.00 -3.36 33.00
N ASP A 9 41.87 -3.95 33.82
CA ASP A 9 41.95 -5.40 34.01
C ASP A 9 41.08 -5.77 35.21
N ARG A 10 40.01 -6.54 34.96
CA ARG A 10 39.41 -7.40 35.98
C ARG A 10 38.56 -8.52 35.37
N ASP A 11 39.11 -9.73 35.52
CA ASP A 11 38.44 -11.03 35.67
C ASP A 11 37.51 -11.54 34.57
N SER A 12 38.14 -12.12 33.55
CA SER A 12 37.58 -13.25 32.77
C SER A 12 37.46 -14.49 33.67
N SER A 13 36.27 -14.74 34.23
CA SER A 13 35.78 -16.11 34.54
C SER A 13 34.34 -16.09 35.05
N GLN A 14 33.38 -15.82 34.16
CA GLN A 14 32.01 -16.30 34.33
C GLN A 14 31.41 -16.63 32.96
N SER A 15 31.57 -17.88 32.56
CA SER A 15 30.82 -18.49 31.47
C SER A 15 29.33 -18.49 31.84
N MET A 16 28.54 -17.55 31.32
CA MET A 16 27.08 -17.66 31.36
C MET A 16 26.66 -18.76 30.39
N ASN A 17 26.28 -19.91 30.96
CA ASN A 17 25.74 -21.05 30.23
C ASN A 17 24.52 -20.63 29.40
N LEU A 18 24.61 -20.80 28.08
CA LEU A 18 23.47 -20.71 27.17
C LEU A 18 22.44 -21.79 27.56
N ARG A 19 21.17 -21.41 27.72
CA ARG A 19 20.07 -22.35 27.96
C ARG A 19 19.87 -23.24 26.74
N GLN A 20 19.97 -24.56 26.93
CA GLN A 20 19.61 -25.54 25.90
C GLN A 20 18.08 -25.75 25.86
N PRO A 21 17.49 -26.13 24.70
CA PRO A 21 16.07 -26.42 24.58
C PRO A 21 15.69 -27.70 25.34
N ASN A 22 14.53 -27.70 25.99
CA ASN A 22 14.00 -28.86 26.69
C ASN A 22 13.67 -30.00 25.71
N LYS A 23 14.19 -31.21 26.01
CA LYS A 23 13.76 -32.45 25.35
C LYS A 23 12.35 -32.85 25.80
N PRO A 24 11.49 -33.37 24.91
CA PRO A 24 10.17 -33.86 25.29
C PRO A 24 10.28 -35.16 26.11
N SER A 25 9.46 -35.28 27.15
CA SER A 25 9.39 -36.44 28.03
C SER A 25 8.76 -37.64 27.33
N GLU A 26 9.49 -38.75 27.24
CA GLU A 26 8.94 -40.05 26.87
C GLU A 26 8.00 -40.58 27.97
N SER A 27 6.75 -40.89 27.61
CA SER A 27 5.98 -41.89 28.35
C SER A 27 5.13 -42.75 27.42
N LYS A 28 5.62 -43.99 27.29
CA LYS A 28 4.93 -45.29 27.11
C LYS A 28 3.88 -45.49 26.00
N LYS A 29 4.30 -46.36 25.08
CA LYS A 29 3.55 -47.19 24.13
C LYS A 29 2.23 -47.74 24.68
N ASN A 30 1.18 -47.72 23.84
CA ASN A 30 0.33 -48.89 23.60
C ASN A 30 -0.41 -48.81 22.25
N THR A 31 -0.11 -49.79 21.40
CA THR A 31 -0.92 -50.52 20.40
C THR A 31 -1.83 -49.81 19.37
N VAL A 32 -1.56 -50.20 18.12
CA VAL A 32 -2.19 -49.92 16.82
C VAL A 32 -3.65 -50.41 16.71
N LYS A 33 -4.52 -49.60 16.07
CA LYS A 33 -5.49 -50.00 15.04
C LYS A 33 -5.73 -48.85 14.06
N VAL A 34 -5.70 -49.18 12.77
CA VAL A 34 -5.90 -48.34 11.59
C VAL A 34 -7.40 -48.27 11.28
N GLU A 35 -7.93 -47.07 10.98
CA GLU A 35 -8.93 -46.78 9.92
C GLU A 35 -9.41 -45.30 9.98
N ASP A 36 -9.29 -44.63 8.82
CA ASP A 36 -10.05 -43.52 8.22
C ASP A 36 -10.81 -42.49 9.08
N SER A 37 -10.31 -41.24 9.04
CA SER A 37 -11.06 -39.97 8.82
C SER A 37 -10.29 -38.78 9.42
N VAL A 38 -9.56 -38.03 8.58
CA VAL A 38 -9.01 -36.73 9.00
C VAL A 38 -10.10 -35.66 8.83
N ILE A 39 -11.08 -35.68 9.74
CA ILE A 39 -11.86 -34.48 10.06
C ILE A 39 -11.20 -33.89 11.29
N VAL A 40 -10.42 -32.83 11.09
CA VAL A 40 -9.80 -32.06 12.17
C VAL A 40 -10.92 -31.31 12.90
N ASN A 41 -11.51 -31.96 13.90
CA ASN A 41 -12.38 -31.29 14.88
C ASN A 41 -11.51 -30.37 15.74
N SER A 42 -11.34 -29.13 15.29
CA SER A 42 -10.68 -28.08 16.04
C SER A 42 -11.40 -27.88 17.37
N LYS A 43 -10.69 -28.07 18.49
CA LYS A 43 -11.16 -27.78 19.85
C LYS A 43 -10.95 -26.31 20.24
N LEU A 44 -10.57 -25.45 19.28
CA LEU A 44 -10.39 -24.03 19.52
C LEU A 44 -11.76 -23.36 19.59
N SER A 45 -12.13 -22.92 20.79
CA SER A 45 -13.27 -22.03 20.98
C SER A 45 -12.99 -20.69 20.33
N VAL A 46 -13.94 -20.19 19.54
CA VAL A 46 -13.93 -18.80 19.02
C VAL A 46 -13.97 -17.78 20.17
N ASP A 47 -14.45 -18.21 21.36
CA ASP A 47 -14.56 -17.38 22.56
C ASP A 47 -13.39 -17.61 23.55
N ALA A 48 -12.24 -18.11 23.09
CA ALA A 48 -11.07 -18.26 23.95
C ALA A 48 -10.59 -16.91 24.49
N ALA A 49 -10.36 -16.82 25.80
CA ALA A 49 -9.82 -15.63 26.43
C ALA A 49 -8.43 -15.30 25.88
N GLU A 50 -8.20 -14.03 25.55
CA GLU A 50 -6.93 -13.54 25.04
C GLU A 50 -5.82 -13.75 26.07
N PHE A 51 -4.68 -14.30 25.64
CA PHE A 51 -3.58 -14.62 26.53
C PHE A 51 -2.75 -13.37 26.84
N TYR A 52 -2.61 -13.05 28.13
CA TYR A 52 -1.76 -11.98 28.63
C TYR A 52 -0.60 -12.56 29.45
N PRO A 53 0.68 -12.27 29.11
CA PRO A 53 1.82 -12.67 29.93
C PRO A 53 1.77 -11.99 31.31
N ASN A 54 2.12 -12.73 32.37
CA ASN A 54 2.04 -12.32 33.79
C ASN A 54 2.81 -11.05 34.17
N SER A 55 3.59 -10.46 33.26
CA SER A 55 4.37 -9.24 33.46
C SER A 55 3.67 -7.95 32.99
N HIS A 56 2.43 -8.02 32.47
CA HIS A 56 1.66 -6.83 32.06
C HIS A 56 0.32 -6.72 32.81
N PRO A 57 -0.01 -5.56 33.41
CA PRO A 57 -1.36 -5.31 33.91
C PRO A 57 -2.33 -5.17 32.73
N ALA A 58 -3.49 -5.85 32.81
CA ALA A 58 -4.54 -5.78 31.81
C ALA A 58 -5.05 -4.33 31.62
N PRO A 59 -5.28 -3.88 30.37
CA PRO A 59 -5.81 -2.53 30.13
C PRO A 59 -7.25 -2.40 30.63
N SER A 60 -7.53 -1.32 31.35
CA SER A 60 -8.87 -0.96 31.80
C SER A 60 -9.80 -0.72 30.60
N ASN A 61 -10.92 -1.45 30.60
CA ASN A 61 -12.10 -1.34 29.73
C ASN A 61 -12.25 -0.01 28.96
N ASN A 62 -11.81 0.00 27.70
CA ASN A 62 -12.44 0.76 26.59
C ASN A 62 -11.79 0.48 25.22
N VAL A 63 -11.17 -0.68 25.03
CA VAL A 63 -10.69 -1.10 23.71
C VAL A 63 -11.68 -2.12 23.15
N SER A 64 -12.47 -1.72 22.15
CA SER A 64 -13.38 -2.65 21.48
C SER A 64 -12.55 -3.74 20.79
N SER A 65 -12.63 -4.97 21.26
CA SER A 65 -12.00 -6.12 20.60
C SER A 65 -12.50 -6.25 19.15
N ILE A 66 -11.67 -6.81 18.27
CA ILE A 66 -12.03 -7.08 16.86
C ILE A 66 -13.32 -7.93 16.76
N GLN A 67 -13.52 -8.83 17.73
CA GLN A 67 -14.74 -9.63 17.87
C GLN A 67 -15.99 -8.78 18.15
N SER A 68 -15.86 -7.68 18.90
CA SER A 68 -16.97 -6.76 19.19
C SER A 68 -17.44 -5.99 17.94
N ARG A 69 -16.53 -5.77 16.97
CA ARG A 69 -16.85 -5.12 15.69
C ARG A 69 -17.59 -6.05 14.72
N LEU A 70 -17.21 -7.33 14.70
CA LEU A 70 -17.89 -8.37 13.90
C LEU A 70 -19.33 -8.62 14.38
N ASN A 71 -19.56 -8.66 15.69
CA ASN A 71 -20.90 -8.91 16.24
C ASN A 71 -21.89 -7.74 16.05
N LYS A 72 -21.40 -6.50 15.86
CA LYS A 72 -22.24 -5.34 15.56
C LYS A 72 -22.92 -5.41 14.18
N HIS A 73 -22.35 -6.17 13.24
CA HIS A 73 -22.87 -6.27 11.87
C HIS A 73 -23.98 -7.33 11.71
N LYS A 74 -24.28 -8.13 12.74
CA LYS A 74 -25.28 -9.22 12.67
C LYS A 74 -26.68 -8.82 13.15
N LYS A 75 -26.89 -7.57 13.58
CA LYS A 75 -28.20 -7.07 14.04
C LYS A 75 -28.48 -5.67 13.49
N GLN A 76 -29.14 -5.59 12.34
CA GLN A 76 -30.01 -4.48 11.99
C GLN A 76 -31.44 -4.99 11.85
N PRO A 77 -32.43 -4.25 12.37
CA PRO A 77 -33.71 -4.11 11.70
C PRO A 77 -33.93 -2.66 11.25
N GLU A 78 -34.76 -2.55 10.21
CA GLU A 78 -35.17 -1.34 9.51
C GLU A 78 -36.01 -0.36 10.34
N SER A 79 -36.10 0.87 9.80
CA SER A 79 -37.06 1.96 10.04
C SER A 79 -36.81 2.94 11.20
N ALA A 80 -36.56 4.20 10.84
CA ALA A 80 -37.35 5.37 11.27
C ALA A 80 -36.78 6.66 10.64
N ILE A 81 -37.64 7.34 9.88
CA ILE A 81 -37.48 8.72 9.41
C ILE A 81 -37.86 9.63 10.59
N ASP A 82 -37.06 10.66 10.89
CA ASP A 82 -37.62 11.93 11.39
C ASP A 82 -36.67 13.12 11.19
N HIS A 83 -37.31 14.28 11.01
CA HIS A 83 -36.82 15.53 10.47
C HIS A 83 -36.45 16.56 11.57
N ILE A 84 -35.70 17.60 11.15
CA ILE A 84 -35.56 18.99 11.67
C ILE A 84 -34.39 19.30 12.63
N GLY A 85 -33.55 20.28 12.22
CA GLY A 85 -32.65 21.03 13.12
C GLY A 85 -31.57 21.89 12.46
N VAL A 86 -31.97 22.94 11.74
CA VAL A 86 -31.21 24.13 11.26
C VAL A 86 -30.31 24.71 12.39
N GLU A 87 -29.04 25.14 12.28
CA GLU A 87 -28.44 26.22 11.47
C GLU A 87 -26.92 26.32 11.80
N SER A 88 -26.04 26.61 10.82
CA SER A 88 -24.98 27.64 10.94
C SER A 88 -24.11 27.68 9.67
N ALA A 89 -24.08 28.86 9.07
CA ALA A 89 -23.61 29.16 7.73
C ALA A 89 -22.09 29.32 7.60
N ALA A 90 -21.53 28.74 6.54
CA ALA A 90 -20.38 29.30 5.81
C ALA A 90 -20.34 28.71 4.40
N HIS A 91 -20.72 29.55 3.43
CA HIS A 91 -20.64 29.42 1.97
C HIS A 91 -20.05 28.13 1.38
N GLN A 92 -20.92 27.18 1.05
CA GLN A 92 -20.72 26.32 -0.11
C GLN A 92 -21.67 26.82 -1.21
N HIS A 93 -21.13 27.12 -2.38
CA HIS A 93 -21.94 27.20 -3.59
C HIS A 93 -22.49 25.78 -3.84
N GLN A 94 -23.66 25.48 -3.29
CA GLN A 94 -24.49 24.38 -3.75
C GLN A 94 -25.10 24.84 -5.07
N ASN A 95 -24.46 24.46 -6.18
CA ASN A 95 -25.21 24.29 -7.42
C ASN A 95 -26.14 23.10 -7.16
N ASN A 96 -27.44 23.38 -7.00
CA ASN A 96 -28.49 22.36 -7.08
C ASN A 96 -28.69 21.97 -8.55
N ASP A 97 -27.63 21.47 -9.18
CA ASP A 97 -27.75 20.67 -10.40
C ASP A 97 -27.83 19.22 -9.92
N GLU A 98 -28.94 18.56 -10.25
CA GLU A 98 -29.11 17.14 -9.97
C GLU A 98 -27.95 16.40 -10.66
N ASP A 99 -27.09 15.74 -9.87
CA ASP A 99 -25.94 15.02 -10.41
C ASP A 99 -26.41 14.10 -11.54
N SER A 100 -25.69 14.07 -12.66
CA SER A 100 -25.98 13.12 -13.72
C SER A 100 -25.91 11.68 -13.18
N PRO A 101 -26.68 10.73 -13.75
CA PRO A 101 -26.67 9.34 -13.30
C PRO A 101 -25.25 8.74 -13.31
N ASP A 102 -24.43 9.14 -14.28
CA ASP A 102 -23.04 8.70 -14.38
C ASP A 102 -22.15 9.32 -13.30
N MET A 103 -22.34 10.59 -12.94
CA MET A 103 -21.65 11.20 -11.80
C MET A 103 -22.03 10.52 -10.48
N LEU A 104 -23.31 10.17 -10.29
CA LEU A 104 -23.75 9.37 -9.14
C LEU A 104 -23.09 7.99 -9.10
N ARG A 105 -22.95 7.34 -10.26
CA ARG A 105 -22.25 6.06 -10.39
C ARG A 105 -20.78 6.19 -10.03
N LEU A 106 -20.08 7.21 -10.52
CA LEU A 106 -18.68 7.49 -10.14
C LEU A 106 -18.54 7.73 -8.63
N LYS A 107 -19.44 8.53 -8.02
CA LYS A 107 -19.49 8.75 -6.57
C LYS A 107 -19.67 7.45 -5.79
N HIS A 108 -20.54 6.56 -6.26
CA HIS A 108 -20.74 5.26 -5.64
C HIS A 108 -19.48 4.39 -5.71
N ILE A 109 -18.84 4.30 -6.88
CA ILE A 109 -17.60 3.54 -7.06
C ILE A 109 -16.49 4.08 -6.15
N VAL A 110 -16.27 5.39 -6.15
CA VAL A 110 -15.28 6.06 -5.29
C VAL A 110 -15.53 5.78 -3.81
N LYS A 111 -16.80 5.79 -3.37
CA LYS A 111 -17.18 5.43 -2.01
C LYS A 111 -16.91 3.97 -1.69
N THR A 112 -17.20 3.06 -2.62
CA THR A 112 -16.92 1.62 -2.45
C THR A 112 -15.42 1.39 -2.37
N LEU A 113 -14.63 1.96 -3.27
CA LEU A 113 -13.16 1.88 -3.26
C LEU A 113 -12.52 2.53 -2.02
N THR A 114 -13.20 3.47 -1.40
CA THR A 114 -12.77 4.01 -0.10
C THR A 114 -12.93 2.96 1.00
N ASN A 115 -14.07 2.26 1.05
CA ASN A 115 -14.35 1.28 2.10
C ASN A 115 -13.64 -0.06 1.87
N ASP A 116 -13.49 -0.46 0.61
CA ASP A 116 -12.87 -1.71 0.18
C ASP A 116 -11.91 -1.47 -1.00
N PRO A 117 -10.66 -1.04 -0.74
CA PRO A 117 -9.65 -0.84 -1.78
C PRO A 117 -9.31 -2.11 -2.57
N GLY A 118 -9.61 -3.30 -2.03
CA GLY A 118 -9.37 -4.58 -2.73
C GLY A 118 -10.25 -4.78 -3.96
N GLN A 119 -11.33 -4.00 -4.09
CA GLN A 119 -12.22 -4.02 -5.27
C GLN A 119 -11.69 -3.19 -6.44
N PHE A 120 -10.47 -2.66 -6.36
CA PHE A 120 -9.94 -1.75 -7.38
C PHE A 120 -10.05 -2.35 -8.78
N ASP A 121 -9.47 -3.52 -9.01
CA ASP A 121 -9.36 -4.07 -10.36
C ASP A 121 -10.75 -4.44 -10.93
N HIS A 122 -11.72 -4.79 -10.07
CA HIS A 122 -13.10 -5.07 -10.49
C HIS A 122 -13.92 -3.82 -10.81
N LEU A 123 -13.72 -2.74 -10.06
CA LEU A 123 -14.47 -1.50 -10.23
C LEU A 123 -13.80 -0.52 -11.18
N PHE A 124 -12.52 -0.70 -11.48
CA PHE A 124 -11.74 0.16 -12.34
C PHE A 124 -12.31 0.22 -13.76
N ASP A 125 -12.59 -0.94 -14.37
CA ASP A 125 -13.16 -1.00 -15.71
C ASP A 125 -14.51 -0.28 -15.77
N ILE A 126 -15.37 -0.52 -14.77
CA ILE A 126 -16.67 0.12 -14.65
C ILE A 126 -16.52 1.64 -14.47
N PHE A 127 -15.54 2.09 -13.68
CA PHE A 127 -15.23 3.50 -13.49
C PHE A 127 -14.82 4.16 -14.80
N MET A 128 -13.89 3.53 -15.53
CA MET A 128 -13.39 4.05 -16.81
C MET A 128 -14.45 4.02 -17.91
N GLU A 129 -15.25 2.96 -18.01
CA GLU A 129 -16.39 2.89 -18.94
C GLU A 129 -17.39 4.02 -18.70
N THR A 130 -17.66 4.34 -17.43
CA THR A 130 -18.56 5.44 -17.06
C THR A 130 -17.96 6.81 -17.41
N LEU A 131 -16.64 6.96 -17.30
CA LEU A 131 -15.94 8.21 -17.57
C LEU A 131 -15.64 8.45 -19.06
N MET A 132 -15.44 7.38 -19.84
CA MET A 132 -14.96 7.42 -21.22
C MET A 132 -15.76 8.34 -22.16
N PRO A 133 -17.11 8.39 -22.09
CA PRO A 133 -17.89 9.30 -22.93
C PRO A 133 -17.62 10.79 -22.66
N TYR A 134 -17.06 11.12 -21.50
CA TYR A 134 -16.86 12.48 -20.99
C TYR A 134 -15.40 12.94 -21.03
N LEU A 135 -14.48 12.17 -21.65
CA LEU A 135 -13.05 12.52 -21.71
C LEU A 135 -12.73 13.83 -22.44
N GLN A 136 -13.70 14.40 -23.16
CA GLN A 136 -13.60 15.71 -23.82
C GLN A 136 -14.51 16.76 -23.17
N ASP A 137 -15.26 16.40 -22.13
CA ASP A 137 -16.12 17.31 -21.38
C ASP A 137 -15.35 17.91 -20.20
N ALA A 138 -14.84 19.13 -20.39
CA ALA A 138 -14.06 19.81 -19.37
C ALA A 138 -14.82 20.04 -18.05
N ILE A 139 -16.15 20.19 -18.09
CA ILE A 139 -16.96 20.41 -16.89
C ILE A 139 -17.05 19.10 -16.11
N PHE A 140 -17.43 18.01 -16.78
CA PHE A 140 -17.53 16.70 -16.16
C PHE A 140 -16.19 16.23 -15.59
N LEU A 141 -15.09 16.43 -16.32
CA LEU A 141 -13.75 16.09 -15.84
C LEU A 141 -13.33 16.94 -14.63
N THR A 142 -13.71 18.21 -14.60
CA THR A 142 -13.45 19.08 -13.43
C THR A 142 -14.22 18.58 -12.21
N ASP A 143 -15.45 18.14 -12.38
CA ASP A 143 -16.26 17.58 -11.29
C ASP A 143 -15.75 16.20 -10.84
N CYS A 144 -15.27 15.37 -11.77
CA CYS A 144 -14.58 14.13 -11.45
C CYS A 144 -13.29 14.38 -10.66
N ALA A 145 -12.46 15.34 -11.08
CA ALA A 145 -11.25 15.73 -10.34
C ALA A 145 -11.60 16.23 -8.94
N ARG A 146 -12.65 17.05 -8.82
CA ARG A 146 -13.16 17.56 -7.54
C ARG A 146 -13.63 16.41 -6.65
N LEU A 147 -14.34 15.42 -7.18
CA LEU A 147 -14.75 14.22 -6.46
C LEU A 147 -13.55 13.48 -5.87
N LEU A 148 -12.54 13.19 -6.67
CA LEU A 148 -11.34 12.45 -6.22
C LEU A 148 -10.56 13.23 -5.17
N VAL A 149 -10.32 14.53 -5.40
CA VAL A 149 -9.63 15.41 -4.44
C VAL A 149 -10.39 15.46 -3.11
N ASN A 150 -11.69 15.74 -3.14
CA ASN A 150 -12.50 15.81 -1.92
C ASN A 150 -12.52 14.49 -1.16
N GLN A 151 -12.61 13.36 -1.87
CA GLN A 151 -12.57 12.05 -1.24
C GLN A 151 -11.22 11.81 -0.56
N ALA A 152 -10.10 12.10 -1.23
CA ALA A 152 -8.75 11.90 -0.70
C ALA A 152 -8.43 12.81 0.51
N ILE A 153 -9.00 14.01 0.55
CA ILE A 153 -8.84 14.94 1.68
C ILE A 153 -9.57 14.40 2.92
N ASN A 154 -10.78 13.89 2.75
CA ASN A 154 -11.62 13.43 3.84
C ASN A 154 -11.28 12.01 4.33
N TYR A 155 -10.76 11.16 3.44
CA TYR A 155 -10.51 9.75 3.72
C TYR A 155 -9.05 9.38 3.42
N PRO A 156 -8.17 9.31 4.44
CA PRO A 156 -6.75 8.99 4.25
C PRO A 156 -6.48 7.67 3.51
N ASN A 157 -7.32 6.66 3.77
CA ASN A 157 -7.31 5.35 3.12
C ASN A 157 -7.60 5.41 1.61
N PHE A 158 -8.25 6.47 1.13
CA PHE A 158 -8.52 6.63 -0.29
C PHE A 158 -7.37 7.32 -1.05
N ARG A 159 -6.40 7.96 -0.38
CA ARG A 159 -5.40 8.80 -1.06
C ARG A 159 -4.60 8.06 -2.12
N TYR A 160 -4.09 6.88 -1.76
CA TYR A 160 -3.38 6.01 -2.70
C TYR A 160 -4.29 5.61 -3.86
N THR A 161 -5.50 5.13 -3.58
CA THR A 161 -6.48 4.73 -4.60
C THR A 161 -6.89 5.88 -5.51
N GLY A 162 -7.10 7.07 -4.96
CA GLY A 162 -7.45 8.28 -5.69
C GLY A 162 -6.31 8.73 -6.60
N ALA A 163 -5.05 8.60 -6.14
CA ALA A 163 -3.89 8.87 -6.99
C ALA A 163 -3.76 7.83 -8.12
N ARG A 164 -4.03 6.56 -7.84
CA ARG A 164 -4.04 5.48 -8.84
C ARG A 164 -5.14 5.70 -9.88
N LEU A 165 -6.35 6.11 -9.47
CA LEU A 165 -7.41 6.51 -10.41
C LEU A 165 -6.97 7.71 -11.26
N SER A 166 -6.43 8.76 -10.62
CA SER A 166 -5.96 9.95 -11.33
C SER A 166 -4.90 9.62 -12.38
N TYR A 167 -3.99 8.68 -12.10
CA TYR A 167 -2.98 8.21 -13.05
C TYR A 167 -3.61 7.75 -14.38
N HIS A 168 -4.65 6.91 -14.31
CA HIS A 168 -5.30 6.38 -15.50
C HIS A 168 -6.09 7.45 -16.29
N ILE A 169 -6.69 8.41 -15.60
CA ILE A 169 -7.47 9.48 -16.25
C ILE A 169 -6.53 10.50 -16.91
N GLU A 170 -5.48 10.91 -16.19
CA GLU A 170 -4.51 11.91 -16.66
C GLU A 170 -3.74 11.46 -17.90
N GLY A 171 -3.43 10.16 -18.01
CA GLY A 171 -2.85 9.59 -19.22
C GLY A 171 -3.76 9.70 -20.44
N THR A 172 -5.07 9.80 -20.23
CA THR A 172 -6.08 9.83 -21.30
C THR A 172 -6.57 11.26 -21.60
N SER A 173 -6.63 12.15 -20.60
CA SER A 173 -7.12 13.52 -20.76
C SER A 173 -6.18 14.56 -20.12
N PRO A 174 -5.57 15.44 -20.94
CA PRO A 174 -4.79 16.58 -20.42
C PRO A 174 -5.66 17.62 -19.71
N GLU A 175 -6.96 17.72 -20.03
CA GLU A 175 -7.91 18.62 -19.37
C GLU A 175 -8.12 18.22 -17.91
N PHE A 176 -8.28 16.91 -17.65
CA PHE A 176 -8.39 16.38 -16.29
C PHE A 176 -7.15 16.72 -15.46
N ARG A 177 -5.94 16.51 -16.02
CA ARG A 177 -4.68 16.86 -15.38
C ARG A 177 -4.61 18.34 -14.98
N ALA A 178 -4.99 19.24 -15.89
CA ALA A 178 -5.02 20.67 -15.61
C ALA A 178 -6.01 21.01 -14.49
N ALA A 179 -7.20 20.40 -14.51
CA ALA A 179 -8.21 20.56 -13.47
C ALA A 179 -7.73 20.05 -12.11
N LEU A 180 -7.14 18.85 -12.06
CA LEU A 180 -6.60 18.23 -10.86
C LEU A 180 -5.53 19.11 -10.21
N HIS A 181 -4.54 19.55 -11.00
CA HIS A 181 -3.49 20.43 -10.51
C HIS A 181 -4.04 21.76 -9.97
N LEU A 182 -4.95 22.41 -10.71
CA LEU A 182 -5.53 23.69 -10.30
C LEU A 182 -6.35 23.54 -9.00
N LEU A 183 -7.09 22.44 -8.85
CA LEU A 183 -7.82 22.12 -7.63
C LEU A 183 -6.87 21.90 -6.45
N CYS A 184 -5.83 21.07 -6.61
CA CYS A 184 -4.84 20.83 -5.55
C CYS A 184 -4.18 22.15 -5.09
N LYS A 185 -3.79 23.01 -6.03
CA LYS A 185 -3.23 24.33 -5.71
C LYS A 185 -4.22 25.21 -4.95
N LYS A 186 -5.44 25.37 -5.49
CA LYS A 186 -6.49 26.17 -4.86
C LYS A 186 -6.77 25.72 -3.43
N GLU A 187 -6.88 24.41 -3.22
CA GLU A 187 -7.20 23.84 -1.93
C GLU A 187 -6.01 23.94 -0.96
N LEU A 188 -4.76 23.81 -1.43
CA LEU A 188 -3.57 24.08 -0.60
C LEU A 188 -3.49 25.53 -0.11
N ASP A 189 -4.03 26.49 -0.87
CA ASP A 189 -4.11 27.89 -0.44
C ASP A 189 -5.28 28.12 0.53
N SER A 190 -6.47 27.63 0.17
CA SER A 190 -7.73 28.05 0.78
C SER A 190 -8.26 27.12 1.88
N ASN A 191 -7.94 25.82 1.82
CA ASN A 191 -8.53 24.84 2.72
C ASN A 191 -7.96 24.97 4.14
N ALA A 192 -8.77 24.65 5.15
CA ALA A 192 -8.31 24.60 6.55
C ALA A 192 -7.40 23.39 6.79
N ASN A 193 -7.64 22.27 6.10
CA ASN A 193 -6.96 21.00 6.27
C ASN A 193 -5.85 20.80 5.23
N LYS A 194 -4.93 21.77 5.16
CA LYS A 194 -3.82 21.79 4.20
C LYS A 194 -2.92 20.55 4.31
N GLN A 195 -2.85 19.94 5.49
CA GLN A 195 -2.09 18.72 5.76
C GLN A 195 -2.62 17.53 4.94
N ASN A 196 -3.93 17.32 4.95
CA ASN A 196 -4.52 16.22 4.19
C ASN A 196 -4.34 16.38 2.68
N ILE A 197 -4.36 17.62 2.21
CA ILE A 197 -4.13 17.93 0.78
C ILE A 197 -2.67 17.70 0.43
N LEU A 198 -1.74 18.14 1.27
CA LEU A 198 -0.32 17.91 1.09
C LEU A 198 -0.01 16.41 0.93
N LEU A 199 -0.60 15.56 1.79
CA LEU A 199 -0.40 14.12 1.71
C LEU A 199 -1.01 13.51 0.44
N PHE A 200 -2.13 14.03 -0.06
CA PHE A 200 -2.66 13.58 -1.35
C PHE A 200 -1.78 14.04 -2.52
N VAL A 201 -1.28 15.28 -2.50
CA VAL A 201 -0.32 15.76 -3.52
C VAL A 201 0.97 14.95 -3.50
N ALA A 202 1.40 14.47 -2.33
CA ALA A 202 2.55 13.57 -2.20
C ALA A 202 2.31 12.22 -2.88
N GLU A 203 1.11 11.64 -2.74
CA GLU A 203 0.71 10.42 -3.48
C GLU A 203 0.65 10.67 -4.99
N LEU A 204 0.09 11.81 -5.42
CA LEU A 204 0.06 12.19 -6.83
C LEU A 204 1.47 12.31 -7.41
N TYR A 205 2.39 12.94 -6.67
CA TYR A 205 3.77 13.12 -7.11
C TYR A 205 4.51 11.79 -7.31
N ILE A 206 4.26 10.77 -6.48
CA ILE A 206 4.93 9.47 -6.65
C ILE A 206 4.31 8.64 -7.79
N GLN A 207 3.03 8.82 -8.09
CA GLN A 207 2.32 7.97 -9.03
C GLN A 207 2.22 8.56 -10.45
N LEU A 208 2.15 9.89 -10.60
CA LEU A 208 1.93 10.53 -11.90
C LEU A 208 3.23 10.86 -12.62
N HIS A 209 3.20 10.84 -13.96
CA HIS A 209 4.38 11.11 -14.80
C HIS A 209 4.92 12.55 -14.72
N HIS A 210 4.06 13.51 -14.37
CA HIS A 210 4.41 14.94 -14.37
C HIS A 210 5.01 15.41 -13.04
N LEU A 211 6.12 14.76 -12.63
CA LEU A 211 6.82 15.00 -11.38
C LEU A 211 7.10 16.49 -11.12
N ASN A 212 7.49 17.24 -12.15
CA ASN A 212 7.87 18.65 -12.02
C ASN A 212 6.74 19.53 -11.45
N ILE A 213 5.50 19.29 -11.90
CA ILE A 213 4.35 20.13 -11.53
C ILE A 213 4.01 19.93 -10.04
N TYR A 214 3.84 18.67 -9.63
CA TYR A 214 3.50 18.34 -8.25
C TYR A 214 4.70 18.52 -7.31
N GLY A 215 5.93 18.38 -7.80
CA GLY A 215 7.15 18.63 -7.04
C GLY A 215 7.30 20.09 -6.61
N ILE A 216 7.04 21.03 -7.51
CA ILE A 216 7.01 22.48 -7.18
C ILE A 216 5.93 22.74 -6.12
N LEU A 217 4.73 22.20 -6.33
CA LEU A 217 3.60 22.39 -5.40
C LEU A 217 3.91 21.82 -4.00
N LEU A 218 4.58 20.66 -3.93
CA LEU A 218 5.04 20.05 -2.67
C LEU A 218 6.05 20.94 -1.94
N ILE A 219 7.06 21.44 -2.65
CA ILE A 219 8.11 22.29 -2.08
C ILE A 219 7.50 23.58 -1.51
N GLU A 220 6.60 24.23 -2.25
CA GLU A 220 5.89 25.42 -1.78
C GLU A 220 5.05 25.12 -0.53
N ALA A 221 4.31 24.01 -0.53
CA ALA A 221 3.50 23.60 0.61
C ALA A 221 4.34 23.21 1.83
N PHE A 222 5.50 22.57 1.65
CA PHE A 222 6.45 22.29 2.74
C PHE A 222 6.94 23.58 3.39
N LYS A 223 7.43 24.54 2.59
CA LYS A 223 7.87 25.85 3.09
C LYS A 223 6.75 26.57 3.86
N MET A 224 5.53 26.52 3.34
CA MET A 224 4.35 27.13 3.98
C MET A 224 3.96 26.46 5.30
N LEU A 225 3.99 25.13 5.41
CA LEU A 225 3.63 24.43 6.65
C LEU A 225 4.75 24.47 7.69
N VAL A 226 6.02 24.38 7.28
CA VAL A 226 7.17 24.49 8.20
C VAL A 226 7.23 25.88 8.82
N SER A 227 7.02 26.94 8.02
CA SER A 227 7.00 28.32 8.53
C SER A 227 5.85 28.60 9.50
N LYS A 228 4.68 27.98 9.30
CA LYS A 228 3.58 28.03 10.29
C LYS A 228 3.93 27.30 11.59
N GLY A 229 4.77 26.28 11.52
CA GLY A 229 5.17 25.47 12.66
C GLY A 229 4.02 24.64 13.24
N GLY A 230 4.24 24.08 14.43
CA GLY A 230 3.26 23.24 15.13
C GLY A 230 3.40 21.75 14.82
N ASN A 231 3.16 20.92 15.83
CA ASN A 231 3.43 19.48 15.77
C ASN A 231 2.76 18.77 14.59
N ASP A 232 1.51 19.11 14.27
CA ASP A 232 0.77 18.43 13.20
C ASP A 232 1.27 18.81 11.79
N ASN A 233 1.65 20.08 11.61
CA ASN A 233 2.25 20.54 10.35
C ASN A 233 3.59 19.86 10.12
N ILE A 234 4.45 19.82 11.14
CA ILE A 234 5.76 19.19 11.04
C ILE A 234 5.61 17.68 10.83
N LYS A 235 4.66 17.01 11.51
CA LYS A 235 4.37 15.60 11.24
C LYS A 235 3.97 15.37 9.80
N CYS A 236 3.03 16.18 9.29
CA CYS A 236 2.56 16.06 7.92
C CYS A 236 3.69 16.24 6.89
N VAL A 237 4.52 17.27 7.07
CA VAL A 237 5.68 17.51 6.21
C VAL A 237 6.64 16.33 6.27
N CYS A 238 6.93 15.80 7.46
CA CYS A 238 7.79 14.64 7.60
C CYS A 238 7.20 13.37 6.95
N GLN A 239 5.88 13.14 7.06
CA GLN A 239 5.22 12.02 6.40
C GLN A 239 5.31 12.12 4.88
N ALA A 240 5.04 13.31 4.33
CA ALA A 240 5.19 13.56 2.90
C ALA A 240 6.65 13.40 2.45
N LEU A 241 7.63 13.94 3.19
CA LEU A 241 9.05 13.75 2.88
C LEU A 241 9.50 12.28 2.95
N LYS A 242 8.91 11.45 3.82
CA LYS A 242 9.22 10.01 3.78
C LYS A 242 8.78 9.36 2.47
N LEU A 243 7.67 9.82 1.91
CA LEU A 243 7.13 9.31 0.65
C LEU A 243 7.88 9.89 -0.56
N THR A 244 8.20 11.18 -0.54
CA THR A 244 8.67 11.92 -1.73
C THR A 244 10.13 12.34 -1.68
N GLY A 245 10.79 12.20 -0.53
CA GLY A 245 12.06 12.86 -0.22
C GLY A 245 13.20 12.48 -1.16
N PHE A 246 13.33 11.21 -1.52
CA PHE A 246 14.37 10.76 -2.45
C PHE A 246 14.20 11.34 -3.85
N SER A 247 12.98 11.24 -4.40
CA SER A 247 12.67 11.76 -5.74
C SER A 247 12.80 13.30 -5.78
N LEU A 248 12.39 13.98 -4.71
CA LEU A 248 12.55 15.44 -4.61
C LEU A 248 14.02 15.87 -4.44
N ASP A 249 14.84 15.11 -3.72
CA ASP A 249 16.28 15.41 -3.60
C ASP A 249 16.99 15.28 -4.95
N LYS A 250 16.56 14.35 -5.81
CA LYS A 250 17.05 14.26 -7.20
C LYS A 250 16.53 15.40 -8.08
N TYR A 251 15.28 15.79 -7.88
CA TYR A 251 14.62 16.82 -8.68
C TYR A 251 15.13 18.24 -8.38
N ASP A 252 15.14 18.64 -7.11
CA ASP A 252 15.60 19.96 -6.66
C ASP A 252 16.24 19.86 -5.27
N LYS A 253 17.49 19.39 -5.25
CA LYS A 253 18.29 19.26 -4.03
C LYS A 253 18.37 20.57 -3.24
N LYS A 254 18.49 21.71 -3.93
CA LYS A 254 18.65 23.02 -3.27
C LYS A 254 17.39 23.39 -2.49
N ALA A 255 16.21 23.21 -3.08
CA ALA A 255 14.96 23.47 -2.39
C ALA A 255 14.78 22.55 -1.17
N ILE A 256 15.17 21.28 -1.27
CA ILE A 256 15.10 20.34 -0.13
C ILE A 256 16.15 20.70 0.94
N ASP A 257 17.35 21.15 0.57
CA ASP A 257 18.33 21.70 1.52
C ASP A 257 17.75 22.88 2.32
N GLU A 258 17.06 23.80 1.64
CA GLU A 258 16.37 24.92 2.30
C GLU A 258 15.28 24.44 3.27
N ILE A 259 14.46 23.46 2.88
CA ILE A 259 13.41 22.87 3.73
C ILE A 259 14.02 22.23 4.97
N PHE A 260 15.10 21.44 4.83
CA PHE A 260 15.78 20.83 5.97
C PHE A 260 16.45 21.85 6.87
N GLY A 261 16.95 22.96 6.32
CA GLY A 261 17.40 24.11 7.12
C GLY A 261 16.28 24.67 7.99
N GLN A 262 15.10 24.91 7.41
CA GLN A 262 13.92 25.37 8.16
C GLN A 262 13.46 24.35 9.21
N LEU A 263 13.44 23.07 8.85
CA LEU A 263 13.11 21.97 9.76
C LEU A 263 14.07 21.89 10.97
N GLN A 264 15.35 22.18 10.74
CA GLN A 264 16.34 22.23 11.82
C GLN A 264 16.07 23.39 12.78
N HIS A 265 15.60 24.54 12.28
CA HIS A 265 15.26 25.69 13.12
C HIS A 265 14.02 25.45 13.99
N VAL A 266 13.01 24.74 13.47
CA VAL A 266 11.79 24.40 14.24
C VAL A 266 11.97 23.16 15.13
N LYS A 267 13.12 22.49 15.09
CA LYS A 267 13.38 21.26 15.85
C LYS A 267 13.20 21.43 17.36
N SER A 268 13.51 22.60 17.90
CA SER A 268 13.35 22.91 19.33
C SER A 268 11.92 23.26 19.72
N THR A 269 11.02 23.50 18.75
CA THR A 269 9.63 23.90 19.02
C THR A 269 8.66 22.73 18.94
N VAL A 270 9.12 21.56 18.51
CA VAL A 270 8.32 20.34 18.39
C VAL A 270 8.70 19.31 19.44
N ASP A 271 7.73 18.50 19.84
CA ASP A 271 7.90 17.48 20.88
C ASP A 271 7.19 16.16 20.52
N GLY A 272 7.32 15.18 21.42
CA GLY A 272 6.65 13.87 21.31
C GLY A 272 6.86 13.19 19.96
N SER A 273 5.76 12.76 19.34
CA SER A 273 5.79 12.04 18.06
C SER A 273 6.20 12.91 16.88
N ALA A 274 6.03 14.24 16.94
CA ALA A 274 6.52 15.13 15.88
C ALA A 274 8.05 15.17 15.86
N LEU A 275 8.67 15.31 17.03
CA LEU A 275 10.13 15.29 17.17
C LEU A 275 10.73 13.93 16.76
N MET A 276 10.09 12.81 17.14
CA MET A 276 10.53 11.48 16.72
C MET A 276 10.50 11.33 15.19
N LEU A 277 9.40 11.77 14.56
CA LEU A 277 9.26 11.67 13.11
C LEU A 277 10.24 12.59 12.38
N LEU A 278 10.47 13.80 12.91
CA LEU A 278 11.46 14.74 12.41
C LEU A 278 12.87 14.13 12.43
N ASN A 279 13.29 13.58 13.57
CA ASN A 279 14.58 12.89 13.67
C ASN A 279 14.69 11.71 12.69
N SER A 280 13.60 10.95 12.51
CA SER A 280 13.55 9.86 11.53
C SER A 280 13.78 10.34 10.10
N VAL A 281 13.22 11.49 9.71
CA VAL A 281 13.42 12.07 8.37
C VAL A 281 14.85 12.61 8.19
N PHE A 282 15.43 13.25 9.20
CA PHE A 282 16.86 13.60 9.17
C PHE A 282 17.76 12.38 8.98
N ASN A 283 17.50 11.31 9.73
CA ASN A 283 18.26 10.07 9.63
C ASN A 283 18.10 9.42 8.24
N LEU A 284 16.87 9.38 7.71
CA LEU A 284 16.61 8.88 6.35
C LEU A 284 17.41 9.67 5.32
N ARG A 285 17.33 11.00 5.32
CA ARG A 285 18.08 11.81 4.37
C ARG A 285 19.60 11.64 4.49
N ASN A 286 20.13 11.58 5.71
CA ASN A 286 21.55 11.31 5.95
C ASN A 286 21.99 9.92 5.46
N ALA A 287 21.08 8.95 5.48
CA ALA A 287 21.25 7.61 4.95
C ALA A 287 20.82 7.50 3.47
N ASN A 288 20.85 8.61 2.72
CA ASN A 288 20.44 8.67 1.31
C ASN A 288 19.06 8.04 1.04
N TRP A 289 18.11 8.31 1.94
CA TRP A 289 16.74 7.78 1.94
C TRP A 289 16.63 6.24 1.96
N GLY A 290 17.71 5.55 2.35
CA GLY A 290 17.78 4.08 2.32
C GLY A 290 18.26 3.51 0.98
N HIS A 291 18.67 4.35 0.03
CA HIS A 291 19.28 3.91 -1.22
C HIS A 291 20.79 3.82 -1.08
N SER A 292 21.36 2.66 -1.41
CA SER A 292 22.81 2.50 -1.57
C SER A 292 23.31 3.49 -2.62
N ASN A 293 24.43 4.16 -2.35
CA ASN A 293 25.09 4.95 -3.38
C ASN A 293 25.48 3.98 -4.51
N GLN A 294 24.75 4.01 -5.63
CA GLN A 294 25.28 3.47 -6.86
C GLN A 294 26.56 4.25 -7.13
N SER A 295 27.70 3.60 -6.93
CA SER A 295 28.96 4.10 -7.43
C SER A 295 28.75 4.41 -8.91
N GLU A 296 28.95 5.66 -9.28
CA GLU A 296 28.99 6.14 -10.66
C GLU A 296 30.02 5.31 -11.44
N SER A 297 29.59 4.19 -12.00
CA SER A 297 30.36 3.40 -12.93
C SER A 297 29.54 3.23 -14.20
N SER A 298 29.99 3.99 -15.20
CA SER A 298 29.76 3.81 -16.64
C SER A 298 28.59 4.60 -17.24
N ASN A 299 28.97 5.69 -17.90
CA ASN A 299 28.17 6.37 -18.92
C ASN A 299 27.63 5.40 -19.99
N SER A 300 26.32 5.33 -20.11
CA SER A 300 25.63 5.09 -21.39
C SER A 300 24.34 5.91 -21.41
N PRO A 301 24.10 6.76 -22.42
CA PRO A 301 22.83 7.44 -22.56
C PRO A 301 21.83 6.44 -23.14
N VAL A 302 21.06 5.79 -22.27
CA VAL A 302 19.81 5.14 -22.66
C VAL A 302 18.72 5.86 -21.89
N GLU A 303 17.78 6.46 -22.63
CA GLU A 303 16.55 7.01 -22.09
C GLU A 303 15.79 5.87 -21.42
N GLU A 304 15.77 5.87 -20.08
CA GLU A 304 15.16 4.81 -19.29
C GLU A 304 13.82 5.31 -18.75
N GLU A 305 12.74 4.82 -19.36
CA GLU A 305 11.41 4.76 -18.75
C GLU A 305 11.54 4.14 -17.36
N ALA A 306 10.93 4.77 -16.37
CA ALA A 306 10.98 4.35 -14.97
C ALA A 306 10.23 3.02 -14.77
N TYR A 307 10.85 1.91 -15.17
CA TYR A 307 10.44 0.58 -14.77
C TYR A 307 11.01 0.26 -13.39
N TYR A 308 10.22 -0.50 -12.64
CA TYR A 308 10.49 -1.04 -11.32
C TYR A 308 11.97 -1.41 -11.13
N VAL A 309 12.71 -0.66 -10.31
CA VAL A 309 14.06 -1.08 -9.88
C VAL A 309 13.87 -2.16 -8.83
N GLU A 310 14.15 -3.40 -9.23
CA GLU A 310 14.16 -4.55 -8.33
C GLU A 310 15.08 -4.24 -7.14
N PRO A 311 14.64 -4.44 -5.89
CA PRO A 311 15.46 -4.15 -4.73
C PRO A 311 16.69 -5.07 -4.74
N GLN A 312 17.86 -4.52 -5.06
CA GLN A 312 19.14 -5.25 -5.16
C GLN A 312 19.64 -5.87 -3.84
N ASN A 313 18.84 -5.80 -2.77
CA ASN A 313 19.08 -6.42 -1.47
C ASN A 313 17.93 -7.36 -1.05
N ALA A 314 17.16 -7.90 -1.99
CA ALA A 314 16.20 -8.95 -1.70
C ALA A 314 16.96 -10.27 -1.41
N HIS A 315 16.95 -10.71 -0.15
CA HIS A 315 17.42 -12.04 0.22
C HIS A 315 16.30 -13.03 -0.03
N PHE A 316 16.52 -13.91 -1.00
CA PHE A 316 15.61 -15.02 -1.27
C PHE A 316 16.03 -16.22 -0.41
N TYR A 317 15.04 -16.94 0.12
CA TYR A 317 15.26 -18.13 0.93
C TYR A 317 14.61 -19.34 0.26
N ASN A 318 15.26 -20.49 0.35
CA ASN A 318 14.68 -21.76 -0.09
C ASN A 318 13.62 -22.28 0.91
N LEU A 319 12.97 -23.39 0.58
CA LEU A 319 11.96 -24.07 1.42
C LEU A 319 12.52 -24.50 2.80
N ASP A 320 13.84 -24.67 2.89
CA ASP A 320 14.56 -25.03 4.11
C ASP A 320 15.04 -23.79 4.91
N GLY A 321 14.70 -22.58 4.45
CA GLY A 321 15.04 -21.31 5.12
C GLY A 321 16.50 -20.89 5.01
N GLN A 322 17.25 -21.44 4.05
CA GLN A 322 18.61 -21.02 3.73
C GLN A 322 18.58 -19.97 2.62
N GLU A 323 19.44 -18.95 2.73
CA GLU A 323 19.61 -17.94 1.68
C GLU A 323 20.11 -18.59 0.40
N PHE A 324 19.51 -18.23 -0.74
CA PHE A 324 20.02 -18.66 -2.04
C PHE A 324 21.46 -18.18 -2.22
N THR A 325 22.27 -19.06 -2.78
CA THR A 325 23.63 -18.71 -3.20
C THR A 325 23.59 -17.75 -4.39
N SER A 326 24.70 -17.02 -4.60
CA SER A 326 24.83 -16.12 -5.74
C SER A 326 24.62 -16.84 -7.07
N GLU A 327 25.11 -18.07 -7.20
CA GLU A 327 24.91 -18.90 -8.40
C GLU A 327 23.44 -19.29 -8.60
N GLU A 328 22.71 -19.63 -7.53
CA GLU A 328 21.28 -19.98 -7.62
C GLU A 328 20.41 -18.76 -7.94
N SER A 329 20.74 -17.60 -7.37
CA SER A 329 20.05 -16.34 -7.68
C SER A 329 20.24 -15.95 -9.15
N GLU A 330 21.46 -16.12 -9.68
CA GLU A 330 21.75 -15.86 -11.10
C GLU A 330 21.06 -16.87 -12.02
N PHE A 331 21.00 -18.15 -11.63
CA PHE A 331 20.25 -19.18 -12.34
C PHE A 331 18.76 -18.85 -12.44
N LEU A 332 18.12 -18.44 -11.34
CA LEU A 332 16.71 -18.06 -11.31
C LEU A 332 16.45 -16.81 -12.16
N ALA A 333 17.29 -15.78 -12.04
CA ALA A 333 17.18 -14.55 -12.83
C ALA A 333 17.29 -14.84 -14.34
N ALA A 334 18.20 -15.73 -14.75
CA ALA A 334 18.37 -16.11 -16.14
C ALA A 334 17.16 -16.89 -16.72
N HIS A 335 16.38 -17.57 -15.88
CA HIS A 335 15.24 -18.39 -16.32
C HIS A 335 13.87 -17.72 -16.10
N LEU A 336 13.78 -16.64 -15.31
CA LEU A 336 12.56 -15.86 -15.13
C LEU A 336 12.12 -15.14 -16.42
N ASN A 337 13.07 -14.74 -17.26
CA ASN A 337 12.80 -14.13 -18.58
C ASN A 337 12.49 -15.16 -19.69
N CYS A 338 12.41 -16.45 -19.37
CA CYS A 338 12.14 -17.51 -20.36
C CYS A 338 10.64 -17.87 -20.48
N ASN A 339 9.75 -17.14 -19.81
CA ASN A 339 8.30 -17.40 -19.83
C ASN A 339 7.55 -16.83 -21.04
N ASP A 340 8.20 -16.12 -21.96
CA ASP A 340 7.55 -15.57 -23.16
C ASP A 340 7.34 -16.60 -24.29
N GLU A 341 7.91 -17.80 -24.21
CA GLU A 341 7.81 -18.80 -25.29
C GLU A 341 6.75 -19.91 -25.04
N TYR A 342 6.09 -19.92 -23.87
CA TYR A 342 5.05 -20.91 -23.56
C TYR A 342 3.61 -20.41 -23.72
N LEU A 343 3.40 -19.14 -24.12
CA LEU A 343 2.06 -18.54 -24.28
C LEU A 343 1.64 -18.31 -25.75
N THR A 344 2.42 -18.79 -26.72
CA THR A 344 2.11 -18.69 -28.15
C THR A 344 2.09 -20.04 -28.85
N ASP A 345 1.67 -21.11 -28.16
CA ASP A 345 1.18 -22.30 -28.86
C ASP A 345 -0.34 -22.23 -28.98
N THR A 346 -0.80 -21.85 -30.17
CA THR A 346 -2.22 -21.91 -30.56
C THR A 346 -2.57 -23.28 -31.17
N SER A 347 -1.74 -24.30 -30.92
CA SER A 347 -2.05 -25.67 -31.27
C SER A 347 -3.01 -26.26 -30.23
N ASP A 348 -4.14 -26.73 -30.75
CA ASP A 348 -5.21 -27.44 -30.07
C ASP A 348 -4.69 -28.52 -29.09
N PRO A 349 -5.00 -28.45 -27.77
CA PRO A 349 -4.51 -29.43 -26.79
C PRO A 349 -5.19 -30.80 -26.88
N ASP A 350 -6.06 -31.02 -27.87
CA ASP A 350 -6.74 -32.30 -28.10
C ASP A 350 -5.97 -33.30 -29.00
N GLU A 351 -4.79 -32.93 -29.55
CA GLU A 351 -4.03 -33.80 -30.48
C GLU A 351 -2.91 -34.64 -29.83
N LEU A 352 -2.80 -34.63 -28.49
CA LEU A 352 -1.84 -35.43 -27.72
C LEU A 352 -2.50 -36.53 -26.88
N PHE A 353 -3.46 -37.26 -27.48
CA PHE A 353 -3.82 -38.59 -26.97
C PHE A 353 -3.01 -39.64 -27.74
N ASN A 354 -1.85 -40.01 -27.18
CA ASN A 354 -1.30 -41.32 -27.49
C ASN A 354 -2.38 -42.36 -27.13
N PRO A 355 -2.84 -43.22 -28.05
CA PRO A 355 -3.81 -44.24 -27.71
C PRO A 355 -3.20 -45.14 -26.64
N GLU A 356 -3.72 -45.05 -25.42
CA GLU A 356 -3.38 -45.98 -24.36
C GLU A 356 -3.66 -47.40 -24.87
N PRO A 357 -2.69 -48.32 -24.81
CA PRO A 357 -2.81 -49.67 -25.36
C PRO A 357 -3.80 -50.58 -24.60
N GLU A 358 -4.65 -50.03 -23.73
CA GLU A 358 -5.66 -50.74 -22.92
C GLU A 358 -7.11 -50.37 -23.27
N MET A 359 -7.36 -49.57 -24.31
CA MET A 359 -8.73 -49.24 -24.72
C MET A 359 -9.27 -50.25 -25.75
N ASP A 360 -9.69 -51.41 -25.26
CA ASP A 360 -10.29 -52.49 -26.06
C ASP A 360 -11.53 -52.02 -26.84
N GLU A 361 -11.76 -52.58 -28.04
CA GLU A 361 -12.87 -52.21 -28.93
C GLU A 361 -14.26 -52.27 -28.24
N GLU A 362 -14.40 -53.15 -27.25
CA GLU A 362 -15.62 -53.31 -26.44
C GLU A 362 -15.90 -52.06 -25.58
N ILE A 363 -14.88 -51.46 -24.98
CA ILE A 363 -15.00 -50.28 -24.11
C ILE A 363 -15.37 -49.06 -24.95
N GLN A 364 -14.78 -48.93 -26.15
CA GLN A 364 -15.12 -47.84 -27.07
C GLN A 364 -16.56 -47.93 -27.58
N ALA A 365 -17.06 -49.14 -27.82
CA ALA A 365 -18.45 -49.36 -28.21
C ALA A 365 -19.43 -48.98 -27.08
N ALA A 366 -19.14 -49.40 -25.85
CA ALA A 366 -19.95 -49.06 -24.68
C ALA A 366 -20.01 -47.55 -24.42
N PHE A 367 -18.89 -46.83 -24.55
CA PHE A 367 -18.87 -45.38 -24.41
C PHE A 367 -19.71 -44.67 -25.48
N LYS A 368 -19.58 -45.08 -26.75
CA LYS A 368 -20.39 -44.52 -27.84
C LYS A 368 -21.89 -44.76 -27.63
N GLU A 369 -22.27 -45.92 -27.10
CA GLU A 369 -23.66 -46.23 -26.78
C GLU A 369 -24.18 -45.36 -25.62
N PHE A 370 -23.38 -45.15 -24.58
CA PHE A 370 -23.70 -44.27 -23.45
C PHE A 370 -23.92 -42.82 -23.89
N VAL A 371 -23.04 -42.26 -24.72
CA VAL A 371 -23.17 -40.89 -25.25
C VAL A 371 -24.41 -40.76 -26.14
N ARG A 372 -24.78 -41.82 -26.88
CA ARG A 372 -25.99 -41.82 -27.71
C ARG A 372 -27.28 -41.86 -26.90
N LEU A 373 -27.26 -42.51 -25.73
CA LEU A 373 -28.40 -42.56 -24.80
C LEU A 373 -28.57 -41.27 -23.98
N SER A 374 -27.55 -40.41 -23.96
CA SER A 374 -27.51 -39.17 -23.19
C SER A 374 -27.95 -37.93 -23.97
N LYS A 375 -28.53 -38.11 -25.17
CA LYS A 375 -29.13 -37.05 -26.00
C LYS A 375 -30.64 -37.20 -26.12
#